data_AF-A0A7Z0T171-F1
#
_entry.id   AF-A0A7Z0T171-F1
#
_cell.length_a   1.000
_cell.length_b   1.000
_cell.length_c   1.000
_cell.angle_alpha   90.00
_cell.angle_beta   90.00
_cell.angle_gamma   90.00
#
_symmetry.space_group_name_H-M   'P 1'
#
loop_
_entity.id
_entity.type
_entity.pdbx_description
1 polymer ?
#
loop_
_entity_poly.entity_id
_entity_poly.type
_entity_poly.pdbx_seq_one_letter_code
_entity_poly.pdbx_strand_id
1 'polypeptide(L)'
;MPYLEAVNTSPTRADAWNAGNAHCRVHYQLLAEAEPDLLCRALNLFAMQFLTPQQVNVQRRDDLLAIDVVIDGLSWHRAQVIAEKLRNLISVCSVDLQTADSAWVETALAVG
;
A
#
# COMPACT_ATOMS: atom_id res chain seq x y z
N MET A 1 29.87 45.55 -19.27
CA MET A 1 28.75 44.91 -18.54
C MET A 1 29.07 43.42 -18.46
N PRO A 2 29.23 42.80 -17.28
CA PRO A 2 29.57 41.39 -17.21
C PRO A 2 28.35 40.54 -17.56
N TYR A 3 28.63 39.44 -18.27
CA TYR A 3 27.68 38.48 -18.81
C TYR A 3 27.08 37.64 -17.66
N LEU A 4 25.76 37.57 -17.56
CA LEU A 4 25.05 36.70 -16.62
C LEU A 4 25.17 35.26 -17.13
N GLU A 5 26.06 34.48 -16.53
CA GLU A 5 26.16 33.04 -16.77
C GLU A 5 24.82 32.37 -16.40
N ALA A 6 24.25 31.63 -17.34
CA ALA A 6 23.02 30.89 -17.12
C ALA A 6 23.27 29.78 -16.08
N VAL A 7 22.56 29.84 -14.96
CA VAL A 7 22.58 28.81 -13.92
C VAL A 7 21.98 27.54 -14.53
N ASN A 8 22.82 26.53 -14.79
CA ASN A 8 22.34 25.19 -15.14
C ASN A 8 21.50 24.67 -13.98
N THR A 9 20.18 24.68 -14.14
CA THR A 9 19.27 24.09 -13.16
C THR A 9 19.53 22.59 -13.11
N SER A 10 20.09 22.12 -12.00
CA SER A 10 20.20 20.70 -11.67
C SER A 10 18.87 19.99 -12.00
N PRO A 11 18.89 18.76 -12.54
CA PRO A 11 17.66 18.07 -12.88
C PRO A 11 16.75 18.03 -11.65
N THR A 12 15.57 18.61 -11.78
CA THR A 12 14.56 18.65 -10.72
C THR A 12 14.35 17.23 -10.21
N ARG A 13 14.65 17.00 -8.92
CA ARG A 13 14.44 15.72 -8.26
C ARG A 13 13.00 15.28 -8.53
N ALA A 14 12.83 14.12 -9.17
CA ALA A 14 11.52 13.51 -9.33
C ALA A 14 10.88 13.39 -7.94
N ASP A 15 9.82 14.16 -7.72
CA ASP A 15 9.15 14.23 -6.42
C ASP A 15 8.29 12.98 -6.26
N ALA A 16 8.93 11.89 -5.80
CA ALA A 16 8.29 10.59 -5.50
C ALA A 16 7.08 10.71 -4.55
N TRP A 17 6.93 11.85 -3.88
CA TRP A 17 5.89 12.13 -2.90
C TRP A 17 4.79 13.06 -3.43
N ASN A 18 4.95 13.60 -4.64
CA ASN A 18 3.95 14.45 -5.26
C ASN A 18 2.65 13.68 -5.46
N ALA A 19 1.52 14.27 -5.06
CA ALA A 19 0.21 13.69 -5.31
C ALA A 19 -0.10 13.57 -6.81
N GLY A 20 0.66 14.19 -7.73
CA GLY A 20 0.52 14.00 -9.18
C GLY A 20 1.44 12.93 -9.79
N ASN A 21 2.30 12.27 -9.00
CA ASN A 21 3.07 11.12 -9.49
C ASN A 21 2.15 9.91 -9.68
N ALA A 22 2.37 9.15 -10.76
CA ALA A 22 1.56 8.01 -11.20
C ALA A 22 0.86 7.28 -10.04
N HIS A 23 -0.43 7.59 -9.87
CA HIS A 23 -1.26 6.91 -8.89
C HIS A 23 -1.38 5.45 -9.32
N CYS A 24 -0.98 4.56 -8.42
CA CYS A 24 -1.08 3.14 -8.65
C CYS A 24 -2.16 2.57 -7.74
N ARG A 25 -2.95 1.66 -8.30
CA ARG A 25 -3.74 0.73 -7.51
C ARG A 25 -2.77 -0.29 -6.92
N VAL A 26 -2.85 -0.51 -5.61
CA VAL A 26 -1.99 -1.47 -4.92
C VAL A 26 -2.82 -2.49 -4.18
N HIS A 27 -2.20 -3.64 -3.96
CA HIS A 27 -2.75 -4.73 -3.20
C HIS A 27 -1.78 -5.11 -2.07
N TYR A 28 -2.27 -5.02 -0.83
CA TYR A 28 -1.58 -5.50 0.35
C TYR A 28 -2.10 -6.87 0.72
N GLN A 29 -1.21 -7.82 0.91
CA GLN A 29 -1.53 -9.16 1.40
C GLN A 29 -0.82 -9.36 2.72
N LEU A 30 -1.58 -9.58 3.78
CA LEU A 30 -1.07 -9.74 5.12
C LEU A 30 -1.40 -11.13 5.63
N LEU A 31 -0.45 -11.72 6.33
CA LEU A 31 -0.66 -12.89 7.17
C LEU A 31 -0.25 -12.55 8.59
N ALA A 32 -1.13 -12.84 9.55
CA ALA A 32 -0.96 -12.43 10.92
C ALA A 32 -1.69 -13.37 11.88
N GLU A 33 -1.32 -13.35 13.15
CA GLU A 33 -2.02 -14.07 14.21
C GLU A 33 -3.45 -13.54 14.40
N ALA A 34 -4.38 -14.44 14.71
CA ALA A 34 -5.80 -14.14 14.87
C ALA A 34 -6.11 -13.40 16.18
N GLU A 35 -5.64 -12.16 16.29
CA GLU A 35 -5.92 -11.28 17.42
C GLU A 35 -7.23 -10.49 17.24
N PRO A 36 -8.01 -10.28 18.33
CA PRO A 36 -9.31 -9.59 18.26
C PRO A 36 -9.24 -8.15 17.72
N ASP A 37 -8.14 -7.42 17.96
CA ASP A 37 -7.99 -6.02 17.59
C ASP A 37 -7.15 -5.80 16.32
N LEU A 38 -6.59 -6.86 15.72
CA LEU A 38 -5.66 -6.77 14.60
C LEU A 38 -6.26 -6.01 13.42
N LEU A 39 -7.48 -6.38 13.02
CA LEU A 39 -8.14 -5.77 11.86
C LEU A 39 -8.33 -4.26 12.08
N CYS A 40 -8.72 -3.85 13.29
CA CYS A 40 -8.89 -2.44 13.64
C CYS A 40 -7.55 -1.70 13.57
N ARG A 41 -6.46 -2.27 14.11
CA ARG A 41 -5.12 -1.66 14.07
C ARG A 41 -4.59 -1.53 12.63
N ALA A 42 -4.73 -2.57 11.82
CA ALA A 42 -4.32 -2.56 10.42
C ALA A 42 -5.10 -1.52 9.61
N LEU A 43 -6.43 -1.49 9.72
CA LEU A 43 -7.27 -0.53 9.01
C LEU A 43 -7.03 0.92 9.47
N ASN A 44 -6.71 1.11 10.75
CA ASN A 44 -6.39 2.43 11.29
C ASN A 44 -5.16 3.07 10.64
N LEU A 45 -4.16 2.26 10.22
CA LEU A 45 -2.98 2.78 9.51
C LEU A 45 -3.34 3.46 8.18
N PHE A 46 -4.34 2.94 7.47
CA PHE A 46 -4.85 3.58 6.25
C PHE A 46 -5.71 4.80 6.56
N ALA A 47 -6.57 4.71 7.58
CA ALA A 47 -7.45 5.80 7.99
C ALA A 47 -6.66 7.05 8.40
N MET A 48 -5.56 6.90 9.16
CA MET A 48 -4.66 8.01 9.52
C MET A 48 -3.99 8.67 8.32
N GLN A 49 -3.97 8.03 7.16
CA GLN A 49 -3.44 8.57 5.90
C GLN A 49 -4.54 9.12 4.99
N PHE A 50 -5.79 9.20 5.48
CA PHE A 50 -6.99 9.54 4.71
C PHE A 50 -7.19 8.64 3.48
N LEU A 51 -6.76 7.37 3.58
CA LEU A 51 -6.94 6.37 2.53
C LEU A 51 -8.16 5.51 2.85
N THR A 52 -9.07 5.40 1.88
CA THR A 52 -10.22 4.51 1.96
C THR A 52 -9.96 3.28 1.11
N PRO A 53 -9.93 2.07 1.68
CA PRO A 53 -9.87 0.83 0.92
C PRO A 53 -11.01 0.70 -0.08
N GLN A 54 -10.69 0.29 -1.30
CA GLN A 54 -11.71 -0.14 -2.27
C GLN A 54 -12.26 -1.51 -1.91
N GLN A 55 -11.40 -2.39 -1.39
CA GLN A 55 -11.76 -3.73 -0.96
C GLN A 55 -10.93 -4.14 0.25
N VAL A 56 -11.58 -4.85 1.17
CA VAL A 56 -10.94 -5.56 2.28
C VAL A 56 -11.54 -6.95 2.31
N ASN A 57 -10.71 -7.98 2.17
CA ASN A 57 -11.09 -9.37 2.39
C ASN A 57 -10.32 -9.91 3.58
N VAL A 58 -11.01 -10.63 4.47
CA VAL A 58 -10.42 -11.19 5.68
C VAL A 58 -10.90 -12.63 5.78
N GLN A 59 -9.95 -13.55 5.88
CA GLN A 59 -10.23 -14.97 6.04
C GLN A 59 -9.44 -15.49 7.24
N ARG A 60 -10.16 -16.09 8.19
CA ARG A 60 -9.52 -16.80 9.31
C ARG A 60 -9.19 -18.23 8.87
N ARG A 61 -7.96 -18.65 9.14
CA ARG A 61 -7.47 -20.03 8.95
C ARG A 61 -6.77 -20.44 10.23
N ASP A 62 -7.46 -21.26 11.03
CA ASP A 62 -7.01 -21.67 12.36
C ASP A 62 -6.70 -20.46 13.25
N ASP A 63 -5.43 -20.29 13.61
CA ASP A 63 -4.92 -19.19 14.46
C ASP A 63 -4.34 -18.03 13.65
N LEU A 64 -4.54 -18.02 12.33
CA LEU A 64 -4.08 -16.96 11.43
C LEU A 64 -5.24 -16.22 10.76
N LEU A 65 -4.99 -14.96 10.43
CA LEU A 65 -5.81 -14.11 9.58
C LEU A 65 -5.05 -13.79 8.30
N ALA A 66 -5.62 -14.16 7.16
CA ALA A 66 -5.22 -13.68 5.85
C ALA A 66 -6.05 -12.44 5.52
N ILE A 67 -5.38 -11.31 5.27
CA ILE A 67 -6.04 -10.03 5.02
C ILE A 67 -5.53 -9.48 3.68
N ASP A 68 -6.45 -9.24 2.75
CA ASP A 68 -6.18 -8.63 1.45
C ASP A 68 -6.83 -7.24 1.42
N VAL A 69 -6.04 -6.20 1.11
CA VAL A 69 -6.51 -4.81 1.06
C VAL A 69 -6.14 -4.17 -0.26
N VAL A 70 -7.13 -3.66 -0.99
CA VAL A 70 -6.92 -2.92 -2.25
C VAL A 70 -7.11 -1.43 -1.99
N ILE A 71 -6.09 -0.63 -2.32
CA ILE A 71 -6.08 0.83 -2.19
C ILE A 71 -5.73 1.43 -3.55
N ASP A 72 -6.32 2.58 -3.86
CA ASP A 72 -6.02 3.37 -5.05
C ASP A 72 -5.63 4.80 -4.65
N GLY A 73 -5.09 5.56 -5.59
CA GLY A 73 -4.75 6.97 -5.38
C GLY A 73 -3.48 7.19 -4.56
N LEU A 74 -2.60 6.18 -4.43
CA LEU A 74 -1.32 6.31 -3.74
C LEU A 74 -0.13 6.18 -4.69
N SER A 75 0.99 6.83 -4.33
CA SER A 75 2.27 6.54 -4.96
C SER A 75 2.86 5.26 -4.40
N TRP A 76 3.66 4.56 -5.22
CA TRP A 76 4.32 3.32 -4.81
C TRP A 76 5.15 3.47 -3.52
N HIS A 77 5.86 4.59 -3.36
CA HIS A 77 6.65 4.84 -2.15
C HIS A 77 5.78 4.95 -0.89
N ARG A 78 4.64 5.66 -0.96
CA ARG A 78 3.69 5.69 0.17
C ARG A 78 3.16 4.30 0.49
N ALA A 79 2.97 3.47 -0.55
CA ALA A 79 2.54 2.10 -0.40
C ALA A 79 3.53 1.28 0.43
N GLN A 80 4.81 1.38 0.07
CA GLN A 80 5.90 0.70 0.76
C GLN A 80 6.01 1.15 2.21
N VAL A 81 5.93 2.46 2.49
CA VAL A 81 5.98 2.97 3.87
C VAL A 81 4.83 2.42 4.72
N ILE A 82 3.62 2.30 4.16
CA ILE A 82 2.49 1.69 4.86
C ILE A 82 2.71 0.19 5.06
N ALA A 83 3.25 -0.53 4.06
CA ALA A 83 3.60 -1.94 4.19
C ALA A 83 4.62 -2.17 5.31
N GLU A 84 5.65 -1.33 5.44
CA GLU A 84 6.60 -1.42 6.56
C GLU A 84 5.91 -1.17 7.91
N LYS A 85 4.98 -0.20 7.98
CA LYS A 85 4.21 0.02 9.21
C LYS A 85 3.34 -1.18 9.59
N LEU A 86 2.79 -1.89 8.60
CA LEU A 86 2.02 -3.11 8.84
C LEU A 86 2.92 -4.25 9.33
N ARG A 87 4.12 -4.40 8.76
CA ARG A 87 5.11 -5.40 9.23
C ARG A 87 5.61 -5.13 10.65
N ASN A 88 5.55 -3.88 11.11
CA ASN A 88 5.92 -3.51 12.48
C ASN A 88 4.85 -3.83 13.52
N LEU A 89 3.66 -4.30 13.12
CA LEU A 89 2.67 -4.82 14.06
C LEU A 89 3.16 -6.19 14.58
N ILE A 90 3.20 -6.36 15.90
CA ILE A 90 3.78 -7.55 16.55
C ILE A 90 3.16 -8.86 16.03
N SER A 91 1.84 -8.85 15.83
CA SER A 91 1.06 -10.02 15.42
C SER A 91 1.18 -10.35 13.93
N VAL A 92 1.84 -9.50 13.13
CA VAL A 92 1.93 -9.68 11.67
C VAL A 92 3.14 -10.55 11.34
N CYS A 93 2.88 -11.67 10.67
CA CYS A 93 3.90 -12.62 10.24
C CYS A 93 4.54 -12.21 8.92
N SER A 94 3.73 -11.74 7.96
CA SER A 94 4.22 -11.27 6.66
C SER A 94 3.30 -10.21 6.05
N VAL A 95 3.89 -9.37 5.21
CA VAL A 95 3.18 -8.41 4.36
C VAL A 95 3.82 -8.39 2.98
N ASP A 96 3.04 -8.71 1.97
CA ASP A 96 3.37 -8.57 0.57
C ASP A 96 2.64 -7.37 -0.03
N LEU A 97 3.31 -6.66 -0.94
CA LEU A 97 2.80 -5.47 -1.60
C LEU A 97 2.97 -5.62 -3.10
N GLN A 98 1.88 -5.49 -3.85
CA GLN A 98 1.85 -5.65 -5.30
C GLN A 98 1.15 -4.47 -5.96
N THR A 99 1.53 -4.14 -7.19
CA THR A 99 0.73 -3.25 -8.06
C THR A 99 -0.46 -4.03 -8.58
N ALA A 100 -1.67 -3.55 -8.33
CA ALA A 100 -2.91 -4.20 -8.75
C ALA A 100 -3.25 -3.99 -10.24
N ASP A 101 -2.37 -3.33 -10.99
CA ASP A 101 -2.55 -2.98 -12.41
C ASP A 101 -2.42 -4.19 -13.36
N SER A 102 -2.01 -5.39 -12.89
CA SER A 102 -1.70 -6.50 -13.82
C SER A 102 -2.16 -7.91 -13.43
N ALA A 103 -2.84 -8.15 -12.29
CA ALA A 103 -2.95 -9.55 -11.83
C ALA A 103 -4.21 -9.96 -11.04
N TRP A 104 -5.36 -9.28 -11.17
CA TRP A 104 -6.56 -9.67 -10.39
C TRP A 104 -7.82 -10.00 -11.21
N VAL A 105 -7.67 -10.51 -12.43
CA VAL A 105 -8.81 -11.03 -13.20
C VAL A 105 -9.23 -12.46 -12.79
N GLU A 106 -8.43 -13.25 -12.07
CA GLU A 106 -8.61 -14.72 -12.08
C GLU A 106 -8.86 -15.46 -10.76
N THR A 107 -9.34 -14.80 -9.69
CA THR A 107 -9.71 -15.53 -8.45
C THR A 107 -11.18 -15.44 -8.03
N ALA A 108 -12.03 -14.75 -8.81
CA ALA A 108 -13.47 -14.67 -8.54
C ALA A 108 -14.35 -15.59 -9.41
N LEU A 109 -13.80 -16.27 -10.44
CA LEU A 109 -14.58 -17.08 -11.39
C LEU A 109 -14.46 -18.60 -11.18
N ALA A 110 -13.69 -19.07 -10.19
CA ALA A 110 -13.54 -20.50 -9.91
C ALA A 110 -14.39 -20.97 -8.71
N VAL A 111 -15.65 -20.53 -8.64
CA VAL A 111 -16.74 -21.22 -7.93
C VAL A 111 -17.99 -21.05 -8.78
N GLY A 112 -18.09 -21.88 -9.82
CA GLY A 112 -19.25 -22.05 -10.69
C GLY A 112 -19.48 -23.53 -10.93
#